data_AF-A0A5K8AKK8-F1
#
_entry.id   AF-A0A5K8AKK8-F1
#
_cell.length_a   1.000
_cell.length_b   1.000
_cell.length_c   1.000
_cell.angle_alpha   90.00
_cell.angle_beta   90.00
_cell.angle_gamma   90.00
#
_symmetry.space_group_name_H-M   'P 1'
#
loop_
_entity.id
_entity.type
_entity.pdbx_description
1 polymer ?
#
loop_
_entity_poly.entity_id
_entity_poly.type
_entity_poly.pdbx_seq_one_letter_code
_entity_poly.pdbx_strand_id
1 'polypeptide(L)'
;MGIIFLVAGLWQAMATASAIGPEEVHHYREITGKSVKTVEWRLSKGDPMILTYTSPGERYVTATGPDYDTRRWRVAADNGRTALIAERVGAAITIRGRFKGDTVNKVLAIDDAPWYQATSLSLRQLVASEAKEKCFWTIRIDTLSAHKIKAIKKGVENLNKNACQQSLMHIRLTLTGFLAPFWKSDYWFALPGGIFDRFKGPSGPPGSPMTTVTRMVACRDSP
;
A
#
# COMPACT_ATOMS: atom_id res chain seq x y z
N MET A 1 7.03 47.79 -46.68
CA MET A 1 5.61 47.71 -46.29
C MET A 1 5.25 46.23 -46.28
N GLY A 2 5.21 45.62 -45.10
CA GLY A 2 5.25 44.17 -44.91
C GLY A 2 3.87 43.51 -44.95
N ILE A 3 3.84 42.26 -45.38
CA ILE A 3 2.70 41.34 -45.17
C ILE A 3 3.25 40.14 -44.39
N ILE A 4 2.76 40.01 -43.16
CA ILE A 4 3.12 38.96 -42.20
C ILE A 4 2.28 37.72 -42.53
N PHE A 5 2.95 36.58 -42.80
CA PHE A 5 2.31 35.27 -42.81
C PHE A 5 2.10 34.81 -41.37
N LEU A 6 0.84 34.70 -40.95
CA LEU A 6 0.44 34.13 -39.66
C LEU A 6 0.22 32.62 -39.85
N VAL A 7 1.24 31.83 -39.54
CA VAL A 7 1.12 30.37 -39.44
C VAL A 7 0.62 30.04 -38.03
N ALA A 8 -0.69 29.83 -37.90
CA ALA A 8 -1.27 29.31 -36.67
C ALA A 8 -0.99 27.81 -36.57
N GLY A 9 0.03 27.46 -35.78
CA GLY A 9 0.33 26.06 -35.44
C GLY A 9 -0.78 25.47 -34.57
N LEU A 10 -1.51 24.49 -35.10
CA LEU A 10 -2.42 23.66 -34.33
C LEU A 10 -1.60 22.73 -33.42
N TRP A 11 -1.47 23.08 -32.14
CA TRP A 11 -0.97 22.15 -31.13
C TRP A 11 -2.13 21.24 -30.71
N GLN A 12 -2.24 20.07 -31.34
CA GLN A 12 -3.10 19.02 -30.82
C GLN A 12 -2.41 18.40 -29.61
N ALA A 13 -2.84 18.80 -28.41
CA ALA A 13 -2.57 18.04 -27.19
C ALA A 13 -3.28 16.69 -27.32
N MET A 14 -2.53 15.63 -27.62
CA MET A 14 -3.02 14.27 -27.45
C MET A 14 -3.24 14.03 -25.95
N ALA A 15 -4.49 14.13 -25.52
CA ALA A 15 -4.91 13.59 -24.23
C ALA A 15 -4.75 12.06 -24.33
N THR A 16 -3.72 11.52 -23.68
CA THR A 16 -3.61 10.08 -23.48
C THR A 16 -4.76 9.66 -22.57
N ALA A 17 -5.82 9.10 -23.15
CA ALA A 17 -6.82 8.36 -22.40
C ALA A 17 -6.10 7.15 -21.77
N SER A 18 -5.86 7.20 -20.46
CA SER A 18 -5.45 6.01 -19.72
C SER A 18 -6.54 4.97 -19.88
N ALA A 19 -6.22 3.83 -20.49
CA ALA A 19 -7.10 2.67 -20.49
C ALA A 19 -7.45 2.34 -19.04
N ILE A 20 -8.71 2.53 -18.66
CA ILE A 20 -9.22 2.15 -17.34
C ILE A 20 -9.28 0.61 -17.34
N GLY A 21 -8.20 -0.02 -16.91
CA GLY A 21 -8.19 -1.47 -16.73
C GLY A 21 -9.11 -1.88 -15.57
N PRO A 22 -9.34 -3.19 -15.38
CA PRO A 22 -10.32 -3.69 -14.43
C PRO A 22 -10.04 -3.17 -13.02
N GLU A 23 -11.04 -2.55 -12.39
CA GLU A 23 -10.94 -2.05 -11.03
C GLU A 23 -11.30 -3.14 -10.00
N GLU A 24 -10.60 -3.14 -8.89
CA GLU A 24 -10.90 -3.96 -7.72
C GLU A 24 -11.09 -3.05 -6.51
N VAL A 25 -12.29 -3.06 -5.93
CA VAL A 25 -12.66 -2.20 -4.80
C VAL A 25 -13.00 -3.06 -3.58
N HIS A 26 -12.39 -2.74 -2.45
CA HIS A 26 -12.70 -3.34 -1.16
C HIS A 26 -12.89 -2.25 -0.11
N HIS A 27 -13.73 -2.53 0.87
CA HIS A 27 -13.88 -1.66 2.02
C HIS A 27 -13.37 -2.34 3.27
N TYR A 28 -12.74 -1.57 4.15
CA TYR A 28 -12.16 -2.07 5.38
C TYR A 28 -12.64 -1.26 6.57
N ARG A 29 -12.78 -1.94 7.70
CA ARG A 29 -12.96 -1.32 9.01
C ARG A 29 -11.62 -1.34 9.72
N GLU A 30 -11.08 -0.16 10.00
CA GLU A 30 -9.89 0.03 10.81
C GLU A 30 -10.28 0.42 12.22
N ILE A 31 -9.70 -0.24 13.21
CA ILE A 31 -9.89 0.03 14.63
C ILE A 31 -8.52 0.21 15.26
N THR A 32 -8.27 1.39 15.83
CA THR A 32 -7.04 1.73 16.55
C THR A 32 -7.42 2.31 17.91
N GLY A 33 -7.23 1.53 18.98
CA GLY A 33 -7.72 1.91 20.31
C GLY A 33 -9.25 2.09 20.30
N LYS A 34 -9.72 3.31 20.60
CA LYS A 34 -11.15 3.68 20.56
C LYS A 34 -11.61 4.23 19.20
N SER A 35 -10.69 4.52 18.29
CA SER A 35 -11.00 5.09 16.98
C SER A 35 -11.44 3.99 16.02
N VAL A 36 -12.49 4.26 15.26
CA VAL A 36 -12.99 3.40 14.18
C VAL A 36 -13.07 4.24 12.91
N LYS A 37 -12.47 3.75 11.82
CA LYS A 37 -12.52 4.36 10.50
C LYS A 37 -12.99 3.35 9.46
N THR A 38 -13.75 3.84 8.48
CA THR A 38 -14.02 3.09 7.25
C THR A 38 -13.05 3.55 6.18
N VAL A 39 -12.50 2.59 5.46
CA VAL A 39 -11.46 2.80 4.47
C VAL A 39 -11.91 2.20 3.15
N GLU A 40 -11.72 2.95 2.07
CA GLU A 40 -11.83 2.43 0.70
C GLU A 40 -10.43 2.05 0.17
N TRP A 41 -10.33 0.85 -0.35
CA TRP A 41 -9.17 0.34 -1.07
C TRP A 41 -9.58 0.12 -2.52
N ARG A 42 -8.92 0.80 -3.46
CA ARG A 42 -9.24 0.74 -4.89
C ARG A 42 -7.99 0.51 -5.70
N LEU A 43 -7.93 -0.63 -6.38
CA LEU A 43 -6.85 -0.98 -7.29
C LEU A 43 -7.34 -0.84 -8.73
N SER A 44 -6.72 0.08 -9.48
CA SER A 44 -6.81 0.09 -10.94
C SER A 44 -5.70 -0.80 -11.50
N LYS A 45 -6.08 -1.86 -12.22
CA LYS A 45 -5.14 -2.79 -12.83
C LYS A 45 -4.70 -2.22 -14.19
N GLY A 46 -3.41 -2.09 -14.39
CA GLY A 46 -2.78 -1.53 -15.59
C GLY A 46 -1.26 -1.62 -15.47
N ASP A 47 -0.53 -0.99 -16.37
CA ASP A 47 0.91 -0.75 -16.21
C ASP A 47 1.18 0.77 -16.18
N PRO A 48 1.44 1.36 -15.00
CA PRO A 48 1.54 0.70 -13.69
C PRO A 48 0.18 0.34 -13.08
N MET A 49 0.17 -0.60 -12.12
CA MET A 49 -0.98 -0.79 -11.24
C MET A 49 -1.06 0.35 -10.24
N ILE A 50 -2.25 0.90 -10.01
CA ILE A 50 -2.45 2.03 -9.09
C ILE A 50 -3.39 1.61 -7.96
N LEU A 51 -2.85 1.51 -6.75
CA LEU A 51 -3.62 1.35 -5.54
C LEU A 51 -3.87 2.70 -4.87
N THR A 52 -5.13 3.05 -4.71
CA THR A 52 -5.60 4.15 -3.88
C THR A 52 -6.18 3.60 -2.58
N TYR A 53 -5.66 4.08 -1.45
CA TYR A 53 -6.21 3.86 -0.12
C TYR A 53 -6.74 5.20 0.40
N THR A 54 -8.04 5.26 0.69
CA THR A 54 -8.73 6.47 1.16
C THR A 54 -9.35 6.22 2.53
N SER A 55 -8.99 7.02 3.51
CA SER A 55 -9.61 7.06 4.83
C SER A 55 -10.03 8.51 5.14
N PRO A 56 -10.85 8.76 6.19
CA PRO A 56 -11.25 10.12 6.53
C PRO A 56 -10.04 11.03 6.79
N GLY A 57 -9.86 12.03 5.91
CA GLY A 57 -8.77 13.01 5.98
C GLY A 57 -7.41 12.53 5.44
N GLU A 58 -7.30 11.31 4.91
CA GLU A 58 -6.05 10.76 4.42
C GLU A 58 -6.24 10.00 3.10
N ARG A 59 -5.27 10.15 2.20
CA ARG A 59 -5.24 9.47 0.92
C ARG A 59 -3.82 9.06 0.59
N TYR A 60 -3.64 7.77 0.30
CA TYR A 60 -2.38 7.19 -0.12
C TYR A 60 -2.54 6.60 -1.52
N VAL A 61 -1.65 6.93 -2.44
CA VAL A 61 -1.65 6.41 -3.81
C VAL A 61 -0.32 5.72 -4.06
N THR A 62 -0.35 4.43 -4.36
CA THR A 62 0.83 3.60 -4.60
C THR A 62 0.79 3.11 -6.04
N ALA A 63 1.80 3.47 -6.83
CA ALA A 63 2.01 2.93 -8.16
C ALA A 63 3.02 1.78 -8.08
N THR A 64 2.65 0.62 -8.58
CA THR A 64 3.50 -0.58 -8.55
C THR A 64 3.80 -1.10 -9.95
N GLY A 65 4.95 -1.76 -10.09
CA GLY A 65 5.25 -2.60 -11.24
C GLY A 65 4.45 -3.91 -11.24
N PRO A 66 4.61 -4.74 -12.29
CA PRO A 66 3.92 -6.02 -12.43
C PRO A 66 4.26 -7.02 -11.30
N ASP A 67 5.45 -6.92 -10.71
CA ASP A 67 5.90 -7.71 -9.56
C ASP A 67 5.44 -7.13 -8.21
N TYR A 68 4.52 -6.16 -8.25
CA TYR A 68 4.02 -5.40 -7.11
C TYR A 68 5.07 -4.58 -6.34
N ASP A 69 6.27 -4.40 -6.89
CA ASP A 69 7.25 -3.46 -6.37
C ASP A 69 6.73 -2.03 -6.49
N THR A 70 6.84 -1.26 -5.41
CA THR A 70 6.46 0.14 -5.40
C THR A 70 7.47 0.95 -6.20
N ARG A 71 6.99 1.66 -7.22
CA ARG A 71 7.79 2.60 -8.01
C ARG A 71 7.62 4.03 -7.50
N ARG A 72 6.38 4.38 -7.13
CA ARG A 72 6.01 5.69 -6.62
C ARG A 72 4.93 5.58 -5.54
N TRP A 73 5.03 6.41 -4.52
CA TRP A 73 4.03 6.57 -3.46
C TRP A 73 3.71 8.03 -3.25
N ARG A 74 2.44 8.36 -3.09
CA ARG A 74 1.95 9.71 -2.81
C ARG A 74 1.07 9.70 -1.57
N VAL A 75 1.22 10.71 -0.73
CA VAL A 75 0.45 10.88 0.50
C VAL A 75 -0.19 12.26 0.50
N ALA A 76 -1.47 12.33 0.83
CA ALA A 76 -2.17 13.55 1.18
C ALA A 76 -2.89 13.32 2.51
N ALA A 77 -2.54 14.07 3.55
CA ALA A 77 -3.08 13.90 4.90
C ALA A 77 -3.02 15.21 5.70
N ASP A 78 -3.50 15.16 6.94
CA ASP A 78 -3.40 16.25 7.92
C ASP A 78 -3.97 17.58 7.42
N ASN A 79 -5.12 17.54 6.74
CA ASN A 79 -5.78 18.72 6.14
C ASN A 79 -4.85 19.52 5.21
N GLY A 80 -4.00 18.83 4.45
CA GLY A 80 -3.04 19.43 3.52
C GLY A 80 -1.70 19.81 4.13
N ARG A 81 -1.50 19.60 5.44
CA ARG A 81 -0.17 19.76 6.07
C ARG A 81 0.81 18.66 5.65
N THR A 82 0.32 17.53 5.18
CA THR A 82 1.15 16.45 4.63
C THR A 82 0.78 16.21 3.17
N ALA A 83 1.74 16.44 2.28
CA ALA A 83 1.65 16.22 0.85
C ALA A 83 3.01 15.72 0.34
N LEU A 84 3.20 14.40 0.29
CA LEU A 84 4.47 13.75 0.00
C LEU A 84 4.43 12.98 -1.31
N ILE A 85 5.59 12.93 -1.98
CA ILE A 85 5.87 12.03 -3.09
C ILE A 85 7.17 11.30 -2.75
N ALA A 86 7.15 9.97 -2.82
CA ALA A 86 8.31 9.12 -2.71
C ALA A 86 8.48 8.29 -3.99
N GLU A 87 9.71 8.20 -4.50
CA GLU A 87 10.03 7.50 -5.75
C GLU A 87 11.30 6.67 -5.60
N ARG A 88 11.29 5.45 -6.12
CA ARG A 88 12.50 4.62 -6.16
C ARG A 88 13.35 5.01 -7.37
N VAL A 89 14.63 5.27 -7.12
CA VAL A 89 15.66 5.53 -8.13
C VAL A 89 16.86 4.64 -7.80
N GLY A 90 16.99 3.52 -8.51
CA GLY A 90 18.02 2.51 -8.25
C GLY A 90 17.94 1.95 -6.82
N ALA A 91 19.04 2.10 -6.08
CA ALA A 91 19.21 1.69 -4.68
C ALA A 91 18.82 2.79 -3.66
N ALA A 92 18.00 3.76 -4.08
CA ALA A 92 17.53 4.82 -3.20
C ALA A 92 16.04 5.09 -3.36
N ILE A 93 15.41 5.63 -2.31
CA ILE A 93 14.08 6.23 -2.38
C ILE A 93 14.20 7.72 -2.09
N THR A 94 13.79 8.55 -3.04
CA THR A 94 13.76 10.01 -2.86
C THR A 94 12.38 10.43 -2.40
N ILE A 95 12.30 11.20 -1.31
CA ILE A 95 11.05 11.73 -0.75
C ILE A 95 11.08 13.24 -0.84
N ARG A 96 10.01 13.85 -1.38
CA ARG A 96 9.86 15.30 -1.53
C ARG A 96 8.44 15.74 -1.19
N GLY A 97 8.31 16.99 -0.76
CA GLY A 97 7.01 17.64 -0.56
C GLY A 97 6.91 18.29 0.81
N ARG A 98 5.73 18.18 1.43
CA ARG A 98 5.44 18.73 2.75
C ARG A 98 5.10 17.61 3.74
N PHE A 99 5.65 17.64 4.93
CA PHE A 99 5.31 16.72 6.01
C PHE A 99 5.00 17.51 7.28
N LYS A 100 3.77 17.38 7.80
CA LYS A 100 3.30 18.09 8.99
C LYS A 100 3.54 19.61 8.96
N GLY A 101 3.50 20.22 7.77
CA GLY A 101 3.71 21.66 7.57
C GLY A 101 5.07 22.02 6.99
N ASP A 102 6.09 21.21 7.26
CA ASP A 102 7.48 21.49 6.90
C ASP A 102 7.83 20.93 5.53
N THR A 103 8.72 21.63 4.81
CA THR A 103 9.24 21.14 3.54
C THR A 103 10.23 20.01 3.78
N VAL A 104 10.11 18.92 3.03
CA VAL A 104 10.99 17.75 3.10
C VAL A 104 11.61 17.48 1.73
N ASN A 105 12.92 17.18 1.75
CA ASN A 105 13.65 16.59 0.64
C ASN A 105 14.67 15.60 1.24
N LYS A 106 14.40 14.30 1.13
CA LYS A 106 15.17 13.23 1.79
C LYS A 106 15.52 12.14 0.79
N VAL A 107 16.69 11.54 0.95
CA VAL A 107 17.10 10.35 0.22
C VAL A 107 17.31 9.23 1.23
N LEU A 108 16.65 8.10 1.01
CA LEU A 108 16.78 6.90 1.83
C LEU A 108 17.57 5.86 1.05
N ALA A 109 18.74 5.47 1.55
CA ALA A 109 19.50 4.36 0.98
C ALA A 109 18.79 3.03 1.28
N ILE A 110 18.66 2.18 0.26
CA ILE A 110 18.13 0.83 0.33
C ILE A 110 19.04 -0.11 -0.48
N ASP A 111 18.77 -1.40 -0.43
CA ASP A 111 19.43 -2.38 -1.31
C ASP A 111 18.47 -2.88 -2.40
N ASP A 112 18.87 -3.93 -3.13
CA ASP A 112 18.11 -4.49 -4.24
C ASP A 112 16.81 -5.18 -3.81
N ALA A 113 16.54 -5.34 -2.51
CA ALA A 113 15.25 -5.84 -2.06
C ALA A 113 14.12 -4.89 -2.54
N PRO A 114 12.95 -5.44 -2.90
CA PRO A 114 11.85 -4.61 -3.40
C PRO A 114 11.37 -3.64 -2.32
N TRP A 115 10.81 -2.51 -2.74
CA TRP A 115 10.11 -1.59 -1.85
C TRP A 115 8.63 -1.92 -1.93
N TYR A 116 8.00 -2.28 -0.81
CA TYR A 116 6.57 -2.53 -0.73
C TYR A 116 5.94 -1.54 0.25
N GLN A 117 5.39 -0.45 -0.28
CA GLN A 117 4.69 0.53 0.54
C GLN A 117 3.26 0.11 0.86
N ALA A 118 2.57 -0.49 -0.12
CA ALA A 118 1.24 -1.07 0.10
C ALA A 118 1.35 -2.58 0.30
N THR A 119 1.64 -2.99 1.54
CA THR A 119 1.79 -4.42 1.92
C THR A 119 0.53 -5.24 1.64
N SER A 120 -0.66 -4.64 1.76
CA SER A 120 -1.96 -5.26 1.45
C SER A 120 -2.12 -5.66 -0.03
N LEU A 121 -1.36 -5.04 -0.93
CA LEU A 121 -1.27 -5.43 -2.34
C LEU A 121 -0.03 -6.28 -2.59
N SER A 122 1.13 -5.81 -2.14
CA SER A 122 2.42 -6.32 -2.58
C SER A 122 2.71 -7.75 -2.12
N LEU A 123 2.13 -8.15 -0.99
CA LEU A 123 2.28 -9.52 -0.49
C LEU A 123 1.48 -10.56 -1.30
N ARG A 124 0.65 -10.16 -2.27
CA ARG A 124 0.01 -11.08 -3.23
C ARG A 124 1.02 -11.97 -3.92
N GLN A 125 2.18 -11.43 -4.30
CA GLN A 125 3.25 -12.20 -4.93
C GLN A 125 3.76 -13.31 -4.00
N LEU A 126 3.98 -13.00 -2.71
CA LEU A 126 4.40 -14.00 -1.74
C LEU A 126 3.31 -15.05 -1.56
N VAL A 127 2.05 -14.65 -1.38
CA VAL A 127 0.89 -15.56 -1.23
C VAL A 127 0.83 -16.55 -2.40
N ALA A 128 0.96 -16.07 -3.64
CA ALA A 128 0.85 -16.88 -4.86
C ALA A 128 2.08 -17.75 -5.17
N SER A 129 3.24 -17.47 -4.56
CA SER A 129 4.48 -18.21 -4.80
C SER A 129 4.69 -19.39 -3.83
N GLU A 130 5.59 -20.32 -4.15
CA GLU A 130 6.05 -21.34 -3.20
C GLU A 130 7.04 -20.81 -2.14
N ALA A 131 7.46 -19.54 -2.25
CA ALA A 131 8.39 -18.95 -1.30
C ALA A 131 7.76 -18.87 0.11
N LYS A 132 8.54 -19.27 1.12
CA LYS A 132 8.11 -19.24 2.53
C LYS A 132 8.26 -17.86 3.17
N GLU A 133 9.18 -17.04 2.65
CA GLU A 133 9.46 -15.71 3.17
C GLU A 133 9.91 -14.74 2.07
N LYS A 134 9.80 -13.44 2.35
CA LYS A 134 10.28 -12.35 1.49
C LYS A 134 10.76 -11.18 2.34
N CYS A 135 11.94 -10.67 2.03
CA CYS A 135 12.44 -9.41 2.58
C CYS A 135 12.12 -8.25 1.63
N PHE A 136 11.76 -7.10 2.20
CA PHE A 136 11.45 -5.89 1.44
C PHE A 136 11.64 -4.64 2.30
N TRP A 137 11.78 -3.49 1.65
CA TRP A 137 11.82 -2.18 2.29
C TRP A 137 10.41 -1.58 2.40
N THR A 138 10.17 -0.78 3.42
CA THR A 138 8.97 0.06 3.56
C THR A 138 9.33 1.38 4.23
N ILE A 139 8.58 2.44 3.94
CA ILE A 139 8.75 3.75 4.57
C ILE A 139 7.76 3.87 5.71
N ARG A 140 8.28 4.17 6.90
CA ARG A 140 7.46 4.53 8.06
C ARG A 140 7.01 5.99 7.93
N ILE A 141 5.70 6.23 7.86
CA ILE A 141 5.16 7.57 7.55
C ILE A 141 5.44 8.61 8.64
N ASP A 142 5.52 8.23 9.91
CA ASP A 142 5.69 9.17 11.02
C ASP A 142 7.10 9.78 11.13
N THR A 143 8.13 9.04 10.70
CA THR A 143 9.55 9.41 10.75
C THR A 143 10.19 9.59 9.37
N LEU A 144 9.49 9.17 8.31
CA LEU A 144 10.00 9.08 6.94
C LEU A 144 11.34 8.31 6.88
N SER A 145 11.44 7.21 7.63
CA SER A 145 12.60 6.30 7.61
C SER A 145 12.28 5.01 6.89
N ALA A 146 13.26 4.47 6.16
CA ALA A 146 13.16 3.17 5.53
C ALA A 146 13.50 2.07 6.54
N HIS A 147 12.68 1.02 6.55
CA HIS A 147 12.92 -0.18 7.36
C HIS A 147 12.85 -1.41 6.48
N LYS A 148 13.79 -2.33 6.68
CA LYS A 148 13.77 -3.64 6.05
C LYS A 148 12.94 -4.60 6.91
N ILE A 149 11.96 -5.22 6.28
CA ILE A 149 10.95 -6.08 6.89
C ILE A 149 11.06 -7.46 6.25
N LYS A 150 10.84 -8.50 7.05
CA LYS A 150 10.70 -9.87 6.60
C LYS A 150 9.23 -10.31 6.77
N ALA A 151 8.59 -10.71 5.68
CA ALA A 151 7.30 -11.41 5.69
C ALA A 151 7.53 -12.92 5.65
N ILE A 152 6.80 -13.67 6.49
CA ILE A 152 6.96 -15.11 6.68
C ILE A 152 5.58 -15.76 6.62
N LYS A 153 5.37 -16.75 5.74
CA LYS A 153 4.15 -17.57 5.72
C LYS A 153 4.09 -18.43 6.98
N LYS A 154 2.95 -18.38 7.68
CA LYS A 154 2.70 -19.14 8.90
C LYS A 154 1.79 -20.33 8.68
N GLY A 155 1.02 -20.35 7.59
CA GLY A 155 0.13 -21.46 7.22
C GLY A 155 -1.19 -20.95 6.65
N VAL A 156 -2.05 -21.89 6.26
CA VAL A 156 -3.42 -21.61 5.83
C VAL A 156 -4.36 -21.88 7.00
N GLU A 157 -5.20 -20.89 7.31
CA GLU A 157 -6.29 -20.99 8.27
C GLU A 157 -7.61 -21.14 7.51
N ASN A 158 -8.41 -22.16 7.84
CA ASN A 158 -9.74 -22.32 7.27
C ASN A 158 -10.77 -21.71 8.22
N LEU A 159 -11.52 -20.71 7.73
CA LEU A 159 -12.64 -20.14 8.46
C LEU A 159 -13.95 -20.77 7.97
N ASN A 160 -14.67 -21.37 8.92
CA ASN A 160 -16.06 -21.78 8.74
C ASN A 160 -16.93 -20.77 9.50
N LYS A 161 -17.37 -19.70 8.84
CA LYS A 161 -18.34 -18.73 9.40
C LYS A 161 -19.50 -18.56 8.43
N ASN A 162 -20.73 -18.74 8.94
CA ASN A 162 -21.98 -18.42 8.26
C ASN A 162 -22.03 -18.89 6.79
N ALA A 163 -21.86 -20.20 6.56
CA ALA A 163 -21.89 -20.86 5.24
C ALA A 163 -20.80 -20.40 4.22
N CYS A 164 -19.94 -19.45 4.55
CA CYS A 164 -18.77 -19.09 3.75
C CYS A 164 -17.55 -19.88 4.23
N GLN A 165 -17.15 -20.91 3.48
CA GLN A 165 -15.83 -21.51 3.63
C GLN A 165 -14.81 -20.58 2.98
N GLN A 166 -13.90 -20.03 3.78
CA GLN A 166 -12.83 -19.17 3.28
C GLN A 166 -11.49 -19.60 3.87
N SER A 167 -10.54 -19.93 3.00
CA SER A 167 -9.16 -20.18 3.38
C SER A 167 -8.37 -18.88 3.40
N LEU A 168 -7.61 -18.65 4.46
CA LEU A 168 -6.78 -17.47 4.67
C LEU A 168 -5.31 -17.87 4.81
N MET A 169 -4.43 -17.31 3.99
CA MET A 169 -2.99 -17.40 4.19
C MET A 169 -2.57 -16.43 5.30
N HIS A 170 -2.04 -16.94 6.40
CA HIS A 170 -1.47 -16.14 7.49
C HIS A 170 0.00 -15.81 7.18
N ILE A 171 0.31 -14.52 7.18
CA ILE A 171 1.66 -13.98 6.99
C ILE A 171 2.03 -13.12 8.19
N ARG A 172 3.20 -13.39 8.77
CA ARG A 172 3.78 -12.57 9.83
C ARG A 172 4.87 -11.67 9.29
N LEU A 173 4.80 -10.38 9.61
CA LEU A 173 5.88 -9.44 9.35
C LEU A 173 6.67 -9.19 10.62
N THR A 174 7.99 -9.02 10.45
CA THR A 174 8.92 -8.71 11.53
C THR A 174 10.06 -7.84 10.99
N LEU A 175 10.69 -7.05 11.85
CA LEU A 175 11.93 -6.35 11.51
C LEU A 175 13.05 -7.37 11.23
N THR A 176 14.02 -6.99 10.40
CA THR A 176 15.22 -7.83 10.19
C THR A 176 16.27 -7.61 11.29
N GLY A 177 17.12 -8.61 11.52
CA GLY A 177 18.26 -8.51 12.44
C GLY A 177 17.86 -8.49 13.91
N PHE A 178 18.65 -7.81 14.75
CA PHE A 178 18.48 -7.76 16.21
C PHE A 178 17.16 -7.11 16.65
N LEU A 179 16.49 -6.35 15.76
CA LEU A 179 15.23 -5.69 16.05
C LEU A 179 13.99 -6.60 15.87
N ALA A 180 14.15 -7.80 15.30
CA ALA A 180 13.04 -8.73 15.03
C ALA A 180 12.10 -9.01 16.23
N PRO A 181 12.60 -9.13 17.48
CA PRO A 181 11.72 -9.37 18.63
C PRO A 181 10.81 -8.19 18.99
N PHE A 182 11.20 -6.96 18.66
CA PHE A 182 10.56 -5.74 19.15
C PHE A 182 9.31 -5.33 18.39
N TRP A 183 9.11 -5.84 17.17
CA TRP A 183 7.94 -5.53 16.37
C TRP A 183 7.53 -6.71 15.52
N LYS A 184 6.24 -7.04 15.60
CA LYS A 184 5.60 -8.08 14.80
C LYS A 184 4.19 -7.62 14.45
N SER A 185 3.74 -8.01 13.26
CA SER A 185 2.35 -7.85 12.85
C SER A 185 1.91 -9.04 12.04
N ASP A 186 0.62 -9.33 12.06
CA ASP A 186 0.01 -10.46 11.38
C ASP A 186 -0.95 -9.95 10.29
N TYR A 187 -0.85 -10.54 9.11
CA TYR A 187 -1.71 -10.29 7.96
C TYR A 187 -2.37 -11.60 7.53
N TRP A 188 -3.60 -11.52 7.08
CA TRP A 188 -4.35 -12.62 6.50
C TRP A 188 -4.80 -12.23 5.10
N PHE A 189 -4.63 -13.16 4.16
CA PHE A 189 -4.99 -12.99 2.76
C PHE A 189 -5.94 -14.11 2.32
N ALA A 190 -7.08 -13.74 1.73
CA ALA A 190 -8.06 -14.66 1.19
C ALA A 190 -7.50 -15.47 0.01
N LEU A 191 -7.76 -16.77 0.01
CA LEU A 191 -7.47 -17.68 -1.08
C LEU A 191 -8.77 -18.13 -1.78
N PRO A 192 -8.73 -18.37 -3.11
CA PRO A 192 -7.64 -18.02 -4.02
C PRO A 192 -7.61 -16.50 -4.32
N GLY A 193 -6.45 -15.96 -4.69
CA GLY A 193 -6.32 -14.58 -5.19
C GLY A 193 -5.51 -13.60 -4.30
N GLY A 194 -5.22 -13.98 -3.05
CA GLY A 194 -4.38 -13.18 -2.16
C GLY A 194 -4.99 -11.81 -1.81
N ILE A 195 -6.31 -11.73 -1.71
CA ILE A 195 -6.98 -10.47 -1.36
C ILE A 195 -6.75 -10.22 0.13
N PHE A 196 -6.27 -9.03 0.49
CA PHE A 196 -6.07 -8.65 1.89
C PHE A 196 -7.39 -8.74 2.67
N ASP A 197 -7.39 -9.54 3.73
CA ASP A 197 -8.59 -9.85 4.52
C ASP A 197 -8.52 -9.20 5.91
N ARG A 198 -7.39 -9.36 6.60
CA ARG A 198 -7.22 -8.85 7.96
C ARG A 198 -5.77 -8.46 8.26
N PHE A 199 -5.61 -7.47 9.11
CA PHE A 199 -4.35 -7.08 9.75
C PHE A 199 -4.52 -6.97 11.25
N LYS A 200 -3.49 -7.35 11.99
CA LYS A 200 -3.34 -7.08 13.42
C LYS A 200 -1.88 -6.73 13.71
N GLY A 201 -1.64 -5.53 14.25
CA GLY A 201 -0.30 -5.11 14.62
C GLY A 201 -0.31 -3.82 15.42
N PRO A 202 0.80 -3.49 16.09
CA PRO A 202 0.90 -2.23 16.82
C PRO A 202 0.87 -1.06 15.83
N SER A 203 0.13 0.01 16.19
CA SER A 203 0.02 1.24 15.38
C SER A 203 1.33 2.04 15.30
N GLY A 204 2.32 1.73 16.13
CA GLY A 204 3.52 2.55 16.28
C GLY A 204 4.57 1.91 17.20
N PRO A 205 5.39 2.72 17.90
CA PRO A 205 6.46 2.22 18.76
C PRO A 205 5.92 1.35 19.91
N PRO A 206 6.79 0.62 20.64
CA PRO A 206 6.38 -0.20 21.78
C PRO A 206 5.45 0.55 22.75
N GLY A 207 4.32 -0.07 23.13
CA GLY A 207 3.29 0.54 23.98
C GLY A 207 2.13 1.21 23.23
N SER A 208 2.22 1.37 21.91
CA SER A 208 1.12 1.92 21.08
C SER A 208 -0.09 0.99 21.03
N PRO A 209 -1.32 1.52 20.84
CA PRO A 209 -2.52 0.69 20.73
C PRO A 209 -2.42 -0.26 19.54
N MET A 210 -3.04 -1.43 19.68
CA MET A 210 -3.18 -2.39 18.60
C MET A 210 -4.13 -1.84 17.54
N THR A 211 -3.71 -1.91 16.29
CA THR A 211 -4.57 -1.64 15.13
C THR A 211 -5.05 -2.97 14.56
N THR A 212 -6.35 -3.04 14.30
CA THR A 212 -6.96 -4.13 13.55
C THR A 212 -7.62 -3.54 12.32
N VAL A 213 -7.31 -4.09 11.14
CA VAL A 213 -7.99 -3.75 9.88
C VAL A 213 -8.67 -5.02 9.40
N THR A 214 -9.97 -4.96 9.12
CA THR A 214 -10.73 -6.14 8.66
C THR A 214 -11.53 -5.76 7.44
N ARG A 215 -11.49 -6.61 6.41
CA ARG A 215 -12.29 -6.45 5.20
C ARG A 215 -13.76 -6.56 5.55
N MET A 216 -14.53 -5.58 5.10
CA MET A 216 -15.99 -5.62 5.19
C MET A 216 -16.49 -6.42 3.99
N VAL A 217 -16.81 -7.69 4.23
CA VAL A 217 -17.46 -8.55 3.25
C VAL A 217 -18.94 -8.53 3.56
N ALA A 218 -19.78 -8.21 2.58
CA ALA A 218 -21.18 -8.56 2.64
C ALA A 218 -21.27 -10.07 2.43
N CYS A 219 -21.32 -10.85 3.51
CA CYS A 219 -21.90 -12.18 3.36
C CYS A 219 -23.33 -11.94 2.88
N ARG A 220 -23.67 -12.41 1.68
CA ARG A 220 -25.07 -12.46 1.28
C ARG A 220 -25.74 -13.40 2.27
N ASP A 221 -26.54 -12.83 3.17
CA ASP A 221 -27.59 -13.58 3.82
C ASP A 221 -28.44 -14.14 2.68
N SER A 222 -28.25 -15.42 2.36
CA SER A 222 -29.15 -16.11 1.46
C SER A 222 -30.41 -16.42 2.27
N PRO A 223 -31.62 -16.17 1.71
CA PRO A 223 -32.88 -16.33 2.42
C PRO A 223 -33.12 -17.75 2.91
#